data_AF-A0A9X8MS96-F1
#
_entry.id   AF-A0A9X8MS96-F1
#
_cell.length_a   1.000
_cell.length_b   1.000
_cell.length_c   1.000
_cell.angle_alpha   90.00
_cell.angle_beta   90.00
_cell.angle_gamma   90.00
#
_symmetry.space_group_name_H-M   'P 1'
#
loop_
_entity.id
_entity.type
_entity.pdbx_description
1 polymer ?
#
loop_
_entity_poly.entity_id
_entity_poly.type
_entity_poly.pdbx_seq_one_letter_code
_entity_poly.pdbx_strand_id
1 'polypeptide(L)' 'MISHVTIDQRDVTYDPRAEQAALPVTIHHRDGVTQPSVLVMDPGQMELYAIQLEQAIAKRKASREAVVR' A
#
# COMPACT_ATOMS: atom_id res chain seq x y z
N MET A 1 -12.35 15.82 5.57
CA MET A 1 -12.78 14.54 4.94
C MET A 1 -11.64 14.03 4.06
N ILE A 2 -11.28 12.76 4.17
CA ILE A 2 -10.20 12.13 3.38
C ILE A 2 -10.68 11.90 1.94
N SER A 3 -9.82 12.19 0.95
CA SER A 3 -10.06 11.91 -0.47
C SER A 3 -9.42 10.59 -0.90
N HIS A 4 -8.15 10.40 -0.57
CA HIS A 4 -7.39 9.19 -0.85
C HIS A 4 -6.12 9.13 0.01
N VAL A 5 -5.46 7.97 -0.02
CA VAL A 5 -4.20 7.71 0.67
C VAL A 5 -3.18 7.25 -0.36
N THR A 6 -1.96 7.77 -0.28
CA THR A 6 -0.85 7.34 -1.13
C THR A 6 0.24 6.71 -0.28
N ILE A 7 0.83 5.63 -0.78
CA ILE A 7 2.00 5.01 -0.16
C ILE A 7 3.23 5.88 -0.45
N ASP A 8 4.01 6.19 0.58
CA ASP A 8 5.27 6.91 0.40
C ASP A 8 6.33 5.94 -0.15
N GLN A 9 7.32 6.42 -0.92
CA GLN A 9 8.41 5.59 -1.44
C GLN A 9 9.43 5.22 -0.34
N ARG A 10 8.95 4.67 0.78
CA ARG A 10 9.74 4.24 1.92
C ARG A 10 9.43 2.77 2.21
N ASP A 11 10.41 2.09 2.78
CA ASP A 11 10.28 0.68 3.12
C ASP A 11 9.27 0.45 4.25
N VAL A 12 8.59 -0.70 4.19
CA VAL A 12 7.78 -1.23 5.29
C VAL A 12 8.70 -1.58 6.46
N THR A 13 8.34 -1.18 7.67
CA THR A 13 9.00 -1.63 8.89
C THR A 13 8.17 -2.73 9.56
N TYR A 14 8.82 -3.61 10.32
CA TYR A 14 8.15 -4.68 11.07
C TYR A 14 8.50 -4.60 12.55
N ASP A 15 7.48 -4.58 13.41
CA ASP A 15 7.62 -4.69 14.86
C ASP A 15 7.33 -6.13 15.30
N PRO A 16 8.37 -6.91 15.70
CA PRO A 16 8.18 -8.27 16.15
C PRO A 16 7.49 -8.40 17.51
N ARG A 17 7.39 -7.33 18.31
CA ARG A 17 6.71 -7.37 19.61
C ARG A 17 5.20 -7.22 19.48
N ALA A 18 4.76 -6.42 18.52
CA ALA A 18 3.35 -6.22 18.20
C ALA A 18 2.85 -7.15 17.08
N GLU A 19 3.76 -7.86 16.42
CA GLU A 19 3.50 -8.65 15.20
C GLU A 19 2.85 -7.81 14.09
N GLN A 20 3.31 -6.57 13.93
CA GLN A 20 2.71 -5.59 13.02
C GLN A 20 3.72 -5.06 12.02
N ALA A 21 3.26 -4.83 10.79
CA ALA A 21 3.98 -4.00 9.83
C ALA A 21 3.49 -2.56 9.84
N ALA A 22 4.40 -1.63 9.57
CA ALA A 22 4.11 -0.21 9.44
C ALA A 22 4.61 0.29 8.08
N LEU A 23 3.70 0.84 7.29
CA LEU A 23 3.98 1.44 5.98
C LEU A 23 3.71 2.95 6.04
N PRO A 24 4.72 3.81 5.83
CA PRO A 24 4.50 5.25 5.71
C PRO A 24 3.54 5.60 4.56
N VAL A 25 2.56 6.45 4.85
CA VAL A 25 1.56 6.91 3.88
C VAL A 25 1.28 8.39 4.04
N THR A 26 0.82 9.03 2.97
CA THR A 26 0.29 10.37 2.99
C THR A 26 -1.23 10.33 2.83
N ILE A 27 -1.94 10.93 3.79
CA ILE A 27 -3.40 11.12 3.72
C ILE A 27 -3.67 12.43 3.00
N HIS A 28 -4.51 12.38 1.97
CA HIS A 28 -4.96 13.55 1.22
C HIS A 28 -6.37 13.92 1.64
N HIS A 29 -6.59 15.17 2.02
CA HIS A 29 -7.88 15.68 2.42
C HIS A 29 -8.55 16.40 1.22
N ARG A 30 -9.88 16.47 1.23
CA ARG A 30 -10.65 17.11 0.15
C ARG A 30 -10.43 18.63 0.05
N ASP A 31 -9.97 19.24 1.13
CA ASP A 31 -9.58 20.66 1.19
C ASP A 31 -8.16 20.92 0.64
N GLY A 32 -7.48 19.89 0.14
CA GLY A 32 -6.13 19.97 -0.40
C GLY A 32 -5.02 19.83 0.64
N VAL A 33 -5.36 19.71 1.93
CA VAL A 33 -4.37 19.46 2.99
C VAL A 33 -3.86 18.03 2.87
N THR A 34 -2.55 17.85 3.09
CA THR A 34 -1.92 16.54 3.20
C THR A 34 -1.36 16.33 4.59
N GLN A 35 -1.39 15.09 5.06
CA GLN A 35 -0.90 14.71 6.37
C GLN A 35 -0.07 13.42 6.29
N PRO A 36 1.21 13.44 6.71
CA PRO A 36 1.98 12.23 6.90
C PRO A 36 1.34 11.32 7.95
N SER A 37 1.32 10.02 7.69
CA SER A 37 0.72 9.01 8.56
C SER A 37 1.40 7.65 8.36
N VAL A 38 0.91 6.64 9.07
CA VAL A 38 1.42 5.27 9.01
C VAL A 38 0.23 4.32 8.91
N LEU A 39 0.24 3.47 7.90
CA LEU A 39 -0.64 2.31 7.81
C LEU A 39 -0.05 1.17 8.63
N VAL A 40 -0.71 0.81 9.73
CA VAL A 40 -0.34 -0.33 10.56
C VAL A 40 -1.16 -1.54 10.14
N MET A 41 -0.49 -2.67 9.92
CA MET A 41 -1.10 -3.91 9.46
C MET A 41 -0.79 -5.05 10.43
N ASP A 42 -1.82 -5.80 10.81
CA ASP A 42 -1.68 -7.04 11.56
C ASP A 42 -1.21 -8.21 10.66
N PRO A 43 -0.87 -9.39 11.22
CA PRO A 43 -0.38 -10.52 10.45
C PRO A 43 -1.29 -10.97 9.30
N GLY A 44 -2.60 -11.06 9.55
CA GLY A 44 -3.56 -11.48 8.53
C GLY A 44 -3.68 -10.45 7.40
N GLN A 45 -3.62 -9.17 7.74
CA GLN A 45 -3.60 -8.07 6.76
C GLN A 45 -2.32 -8.11 5.93
N MET A 46 -1.15 -8.37 6.53
CA MET A 46 0.11 -8.49 5.79
C MET A 46 0.04 -9.59 4.73
N GLU A 47 -0.40 -10.80 5.11
CA GLU A 47 -0.50 -11.93 4.18
C GLU A 47 -1.51 -11.66 3.05
N LEU A 48 -2.68 -11.10 3.39
CA LEU A 48 -3.70 -10.76 2.41
C LEU A 48 -3.19 -9.73 1.39
N TYR A 49 -2.53 -8.67 1.87
CA TYR A 49 -2.02 -7.61 0.98
C TYR A 49 -0.87 -8.11 0.10
N ALA A 50 -0.01 -9.00 0.59
CA ALA A 50 1.02 -9.61 -0.24
C ALA A 50 0.39 -10.31 -1.47
N ILE A 51 -0.62 -11.15 -1.24
CA ILE A 51 -1.32 -11.87 -2.31
C ILE A 51 -2.01 -10.90 -3.29
N GLN A 52 -2.71 -9.89 -2.77
CA GLN A 52 -3.42 -8.93 -3.62
C GLN A 52 -2.46 -8.10 -4.49
N LEU A 53 -1.33 -7.69 -3.93
CA LEU A 53 -0.31 -6.93 -4.66
C LEU A 53 0.36 -7.78 -5.74
N GLU A 54 0.69 -9.04 -5.46
CA GLU A 54 1.20 -9.97 -6.46
C GLU A 54 0.23 -10.15 -7.62
N GLN A 55 -1.07 -10.33 -7.33
CA GLN A 55 -2.10 -10.43 -8.36
C GLN A 55 -2.23 -9.14 -9.19
N ALA A 56 -2.16 -7.96 -8.55
CA ALA A 56 -2.20 -6.68 -9.26
C ALA A 56 -0.97 -6.51 -10.18
N ILE A 57 0.21 -6.90 -9.71
CA ILE A 57 1.45 -6.89 -10.52
C ILE A 57 1.33 -7.84 -11.70
N ALA A 58 0.80 -9.05 -11.51
CA ALA A 58 0.59 -10.02 -12.58
C ALA A 58 -0.37 -9.48 -13.64
N LYS A 59 -1.50 -8.89 -13.22
CA LYS A 59 -2.47 -8.23 -14.12
C LYS A 59 -1.81 -7.10 -14.92
N ARG A 60 -0.97 -6.28 -14.27
CA ARG A 60 -0.21 -5.22 -14.95
C ARG A 60 0.80 -5.76 -15.97
N LYS A 61 1.45 -6.89 -15.70
CA LYS A 61 2.37 -7.52 -16.67
C LYS A 61 1.61 -8.01 -17.90
N ALA A 62 0.53 -8.76 -17.68
CA ALA A 62 -0.32 -9.27 -18.76
C ALA A 62 -0.91 -8.14 -19.64
N SER A 63 -1.36 -7.03 -19.04
CA SER A 63 -1.88 -5.91 -19.82
C SER A 63 -0.82 -5.24 -20.71
N ARG A 64 0.43 -5.15 -20.25
CA ARG A 64 1.53 -4.60 -21.07
C ARG A 64 1.90 -5.52 -22.23
N GLU A 65 1.88 -6.84 -22.03
CA GLU A 65 2.14 -7.80 -23.10
C GLU A 65 1.04 -7.84 -24.15
N ALA A 66 -0.23 -7.65 -23.75
CA ALA A 66 -1.36 -7.59 -24.67
C ALA A 66 -1.35 -6.33 -25.57
N VAL A 67 -0.81 -5.21 -25.09
CA VAL A 67 -0.70 -3.95 -25.85
C VAL A 67 0.46 -3.98 -26.86
N VAL A 68 1.44 -4.86 -26.67
CA VAL A 68 2.61 -5.01 -27.56
C VAL A 68 2.35 -6.01 -28.71
N ARG A 69 1.27 -6.79 -28.65
CA ARG A 69 0.83 -7.70 -29.71
C ARG A 69 -0.16 -7.01 -30.65
#